data_AF-A0AA97FK61-F1
#
_entry.id   AF-A0AA97FK61-F1
#
_cell.length_a   1.000
_cell.length_b   1.000
_cell.length_c   1.000
_cell.angle_alpha   90.00
_cell.angle_beta   90.00
_cell.angle_gamma   90.00
#
_symmetry.space_group_name_H-M   'P 1'
#
loop_
_entity.id
_entity.type
_entity.pdbx_description
1 polymer ?
#
loop_
_entity_poly.entity_id
_entity_poly.type
_entity_poly.pdbx_seq_one_letter_code
_entity_poly.pdbx_strand_id
1 'polypeptide(L)'
;MAETIQALQARRDALLQMSIWQDDLLQSYRSINLVLQAFLLAVLAALVAFPSAVASGENAISHFLTAVGACAVTGVIFYTNKNMRQIILGRGEDVSHLHKRVVLVENMLPVPDRVFTEFKVAQGGHGDFTLEEAKERFLTNQSVTNEDVKKLITGRLGFARRVIDRNLFIGICVAASLLICAKFMIPLLR
;
A
#
# COMPACT_ATOMS: atom_id res chain seq x y z
N MET A 1 -38.03 7.25 -11.78
CA MET A 1 -37.64 7.47 -13.19
C MET A 1 -36.46 6.53 -13.43
N ALA A 2 -36.61 5.52 -14.30
CA ALA A 2 -35.50 4.60 -14.56
C ALA A 2 -34.37 5.36 -15.26
N GLU A 3 -33.14 5.25 -14.74
CA GLU A 3 -31.94 5.84 -15.34
C GLU A 3 -31.70 5.16 -16.69
N THR A 4 -31.35 5.90 -17.75
CA THR A 4 -31.11 5.31 -19.07
C THR A 4 -29.79 4.51 -19.05
N ILE A 5 -29.67 3.49 -19.91
CA ILE A 5 -28.43 2.71 -20.05
C ILE A 5 -27.24 3.63 -20.33
N GLN A 6 -27.42 4.64 -21.19
CA GLN A 6 -26.40 5.63 -21.49
C GLN A 6 -25.95 6.44 -20.27
N ALA A 7 -26.88 6.82 -19.38
CA ALA A 7 -26.55 7.52 -18.14
C ALA A 7 -25.78 6.62 -17.17
N LEU A 8 -26.16 5.35 -17.07
CA LEU A 8 -25.44 4.35 -16.26
C LEU A 8 -24.01 4.10 -16.78
N GLN A 9 -23.84 4.00 -18.10
CA GLN A 9 -22.51 3.87 -18.73
C GLN A 9 -21.64 5.10 -18.47
N ALA A 10 -22.18 6.32 -18.66
CA ALA A 10 -21.44 7.55 -18.36
C ALA A 10 -21.03 7.64 -16.89
N ARG A 11 -21.91 7.22 -15.97
CA ARG A 11 -21.61 7.16 -14.54
C ARG A 11 -20.55 6.12 -14.20
N ARG A 12 -20.60 4.93 -14.80
CA ARG A 12 -19.56 3.89 -14.68
C ARG A 12 -18.22 4.45 -15.12
N ASP A 13 -18.17 5.08 -16.29
CA ASP A 13 -16.94 5.60 -16.87
C ASP A 13 -16.34 6.72 -16.01
N ALA A 14 -17.16 7.63 -15.48
CA ALA A 14 -16.73 8.64 -14.52
C ALA A 14 -16.14 8.02 -13.24
N LEU A 15 -16.77 6.98 -12.69
CA LEU A 15 -16.27 6.27 -11.51
C LEU A 15 -14.99 5.49 -11.79
N LEU A 16 -14.84 4.92 -12.99
CA LEU A 16 -13.62 4.25 -13.43
C LEU A 16 -12.46 5.25 -13.53
N GLN A 17 -12.68 6.41 -14.14
CA GLN A 17 -11.66 7.47 -14.21
C GLN A 17 -11.23 7.93 -12.81
N MET A 18 -12.19 8.11 -11.89
CA MET A 18 -11.86 8.41 -10.49
C MET A 18 -11.08 7.27 -9.81
N SER A 19 -11.39 6.01 -10.13
CA SER A 19 -10.70 4.85 -9.56
C SER A 19 -9.25 4.77 -10.03
N ILE A 20 -9.01 4.98 -11.34
CA ILE A 20 -7.67 5.05 -11.93
C ILE A 20 -6.85 6.12 -11.23
N TRP A 21 -7.41 7.33 -11.11
CA TRP A 21 -6.72 8.44 -10.45
C TRP A 21 -6.36 8.13 -8.98
N GLN A 22 -7.27 7.49 -8.22
CA GLN A 22 -6.98 7.11 -6.84
C GLN A 22 -5.93 5.99 -6.73
N ASP A 23 -5.95 5.00 -7.63
CA ASP A 23 -4.93 3.96 -7.65
C ASP A 23 -3.55 4.53 -8.02
N ASP A 24 -3.49 5.48 -8.96
CA ASP A 24 -2.25 6.20 -9.32
C ASP A 24 -1.70 7.02 -8.15
N LEU A 25 -2.57 7.71 -7.41
CA LEU A 25 -2.19 8.41 -6.19
C LEU A 25 -1.65 7.45 -5.12
N LEU A 26 -2.36 6.34 -4.87
CA LEU A 26 -1.94 5.33 -3.91
C LEU A 26 -0.55 4.78 -4.26
N GLN A 27 -0.32 4.48 -5.54
CA GLN A 27 0.96 4.00 -6.03
C GLN A 27 2.06 5.06 -5.90
N SER A 28 1.73 6.33 -6.18
CA SER A 28 2.64 7.46 -6.00
C SER A 28 3.08 7.60 -4.54
N TYR A 29 2.16 7.51 -3.58
CA TYR A 29 2.50 7.54 -2.15
C TYR A 29 3.40 6.38 -1.72
N ARG A 30 3.18 5.16 -2.24
CA ARG A 30 4.08 4.02 -1.99
C ARG A 30 5.48 4.28 -2.51
N SER A 31 5.60 4.77 -3.75
CA SER A 31 6.88 5.10 -4.36
C SER A 31 7.60 6.21 -3.61
N ILE A 32 6.89 7.27 -3.21
CA ILE A 32 7.45 8.36 -2.39
C ILE A 32 7.96 7.82 -1.05
N ASN A 33 7.19 6.96 -0.37
CA ASN A 33 7.64 6.35 0.88
C ASN A 33 8.91 5.53 0.65
N LEU A 34 8.94 4.67 -0.37
CA LEU A 34 10.11 3.84 -0.67
C LEU A 34 11.37 4.68 -0.96
N VAL A 35 11.25 5.71 -1.78
CA VAL A 35 12.38 6.61 -2.11
C VAL A 35 12.87 7.34 -0.87
N LEU A 36 11.96 7.93 -0.09
CA LEU A 36 12.31 8.63 1.14
C LEU A 36 13.01 7.70 2.13
N GLN A 37 12.48 6.49 2.34
CA GLN A 37 13.05 5.54 3.29
C GLN A 37 14.38 4.97 2.80
N ALA A 38 14.55 4.72 1.51
CA ALA A 38 15.83 4.32 0.93
C ALA A 38 16.91 5.39 1.16
N PHE A 39 16.56 6.66 0.94
CA PHE A 39 17.46 7.79 1.21
C PHE A 39 17.83 7.87 2.70
N LEU A 40 16.85 7.83 3.60
CA LEU A 40 17.10 7.92 5.04
C LEU A 40 17.92 6.72 5.56
N LEU A 41 17.66 5.51 5.06
CA LEU A 41 18.44 4.32 5.40
C LEU A 41 19.88 4.41 4.89
N ALA A 42 20.11 4.98 3.71
CA ALA A 42 21.46 5.22 3.19
C ALA A 42 22.22 6.24 4.07
N VAL A 43 21.57 7.32 4.49
CA VAL A 43 22.14 8.29 5.44
C VAL A 43 22.46 7.62 6.77
N LEU A 44 21.54 6.80 7.30
CA LEU A 44 21.76 6.06 8.54
C LEU A 44 22.96 5.10 8.41
N ALA A 45 23.04 4.33 7.32
CA ALA A 45 24.15 3.42 7.07
C ALA A 45 25.49 4.17 6.98
N ALA A 46 25.52 5.35 6.35
CA ALA A 46 26.71 6.20 6.31
C ALA A 46 27.14 6.67 7.71
N LEU A 47 26.21 7.10 8.57
CA LEU A 47 26.48 7.47 9.97
C LEU A 47 26.98 6.29 10.82
N VAL A 48 26.53 5.08 10.50
CA VAL A 48 27.02 3.85 11.14
C VAL A 48 28.45 3.55 10.71
N ALA A 49 28.74 3.60 9.41
CA ALA A 49 30.04 3.25 8.85
C ALA A 49 31.14 4.31 9.08
N PHE A 50 30.77 5.60 9.17
CA PHE A 50 31.72 6.72 9.16
C PHE A 50 32.84 6.62 10.20
N PRO A 51 32.59 6.33 11.50
CA PRO A 51 33.68 6.22 12.48
C PRO A 51 34.60 5.03 12.26
N SER A 52 34.18 4.03 11.48
CA SER A 52 35.04 2.90 11.11
C SER A 52 35.99 3.23 9.96
N ALA A 53 35.64 4.22 9.13
CA ALA A 53 36.41 4.61 7.94
C ALA A 53 37.44 5.72 8.21
N VAL A 54 37.23 6.56 9.23
CA VAL A 54 38.18 7.60 9.61
C VAL A 54 39.27 7.00 10.50
N ALA A 55 40.50 6.93 9.98
CA ALA A 55 41.63 6.24 10.59
C ALA A 55 41.95 6.71 12.03
N SER A 56 41.94 5.75 12.96
CA SER A 56 42.76 5.64 14.18
C SER A 56 43.14 6.93 14.90
N GLY A 57 42.14 7.66 15.37
CA GLY A 57 42.24 8.48 16.56
C GLY A 57 40.90 8.35 17.27
N GLU A 58 40.88 7.70 18.44
CA GLU A 58 39.70 7.40 19.25
C GLU A 58 38.99 8.68 19.75
N ASN A 59 38.45 9.47 18.83
CA ASN A 59 37.61 10.59 19.18
C ASN A 59 36.25 10.01 19.54
N ALA A 60 36.11 9.61 20.81
CA ALA A 60 34.83 9.28 21.44
C ALA A 60 33.75 10.32 21.09
N ILE A 61 34.17 11.58 20.88
CA ILE A 61 33.36 12.67 20.36
C ILE A 61 32.74 12.34 18.98
N SER A 62 33.51 11.84 18.00
CA SER A 62 32.98 11.48 16.68
C SER A 62 32.02 10.29 16.73
N HIS A 63 32.34 9.28 17.55
CA HIS A 63 31.41 8.17 17.82
C HIS A 63 30.11 8.66 18.46
N PHE A 64 30.21 9.54 19.45
CA PHE A 64 29.06 10.15 20.12
C PHE A 64 28.21 10.97 19.16
N LEU A 65 28.81 11.89 18.40
CA LEU A 65 28.10 12.74 17.45
C LEU A 65 27.39 11.92 16.37
N THR A 66 28.06 10.92 15.81
CA THR A 66 27.45 10.04 14.81
C THR A 66 26.38 9.11 15.39
N ALA A 67 26.48 8.72 16.67
CA ALA A 67 25.42 7.98 17.36
C ALA A 67 24.18 8.85 17.62
N VAL A 68 24.36 10.09 18.07
CA VAL A 68 23.27 11.07 18.23
C VAL A 68 22.59 11.32 16.88
N GLY A 69 23.37 11.55 15.83
CA GLY A 69 22.86 11.69 14.47
C GLY A 69 22.09 10.45 13.99
N ALA A 70 22.62 9.24 14.22
CA ALA A 70 21.96 8.00 13.86
C ALA A 70 20.62 7.83 14.60
N CYS A 71 20.57 8.10 15.91
CA CYS A 71 19.32 8.08 16.68
C CYS A 71 18.28 9.08 16.12
N ALA A 72 18.71 10.30 15.78
CA ALA A 72 17.82 11.30 15.20
C ALA A 72 17.25 10.84 13.84
N VAL A 73 18.10 10.33 12.94
CA VAL A 73 17.68 9.80 11.63
C VAL A 73 16.76 8.59 11.79
N THR A 74 17.04 7.65 12.69
CA THR A 74 16.15 6.52 13.00
C THR A 74 14.78 7.00 13.50
N GLY A 75 14.76 8.04 14.34
CA GLY A 75 13.51 8.68 14.79
C GLY A 75 12.70 9.23 13.62
N VAL A 76 13.35 9.93 12.67
CA VAL A 76 12.71 10.45 11.45
C VAL A 76 12.18 9.31 10.56
N ILE A 77 12.94 8.22 10.40
CA ILE A 77 12.50 7.02 9.68
C ILE A 77 11.19 6.49 10.28
N PHE A 78 11.15 6.24 11.60
CA PHE A 78 9.95 5.70 12.23
C PHE A 78 8.76 6.66 12.16
N TYR A 79 8.99 7.97 12.35
CA TYR A 79 7.94 8.98 12.25
C TYR A 79 7.33 9.04 10.84
N THR A 80 8.17 9.19 9.82
CA THR A 80 7.73 9.29 8.42
C THR A 80 7.07 7.99 7.96
N ASN A 81 7.63 6.83 8.32
CA ASN A 81 7.07 5.51 7.97
C ASN A 81 5.68 5.31 8.60
N LYS A 82 5.48 5.75 9.85
CA LYS A 82 4.17 5.69 10.53
C LYS A 82 3.13 6.56 9.82
N ASN A 83 3.47 7.81 9.48
CA ASN A 83 2.55 8.73 8.82
C ASN A 83 2.21 8.27 7.40
N MET A 84 3.21 7.85 6.62
CA MET A 84 3.00 7.31 5.28
C MET A 84 2.14 6.05 5.30
N ARG A 85 2.29 5.19 6.30
CA ARG A 85 1.41 4.03 6.49
C ARG A 85 -0.05 4.43 6.65
N GLN A 86 -0.35 5.45 7.45
CA GLN A 86 -1.73 5.92 7.62
C GLN A 86 -2.31 6.46 6.31
N ILE A 87 -1.53 7.25 5.57
CA ILE A 87 -1.94 7.80 4.27
C ILE A 87 -2.22 6.68 3.26
N ILE A 88 -1.29 5.73 3.11
CA ILE A 88 -1.42 4.61 2.16
C ILE A 88 -2.62 3.72 2.50
N LEU A 89 -2.87 3.45 3.78
CA LEU A 89 -4.05 2.69 4.21
C LEU A 89 -5.35 3.45 3.90
N GLY A 90 -5.44 4.74 4.24
CA GLY A 90 -6.61 5.57 3.94
C GLY A 90 -6.90 5.64 2.43
N ARG A 91 -5.87 5.84 1.61
CA ARG A 91 -6.02 5.79 0.14
C ARG A 91 -6.43 4.42 -0.38
N GLY A 92 -5.96 3.34 0.25
CA GLY A 92 -6.41 1.99 -0.07
C GLY A 92 -7.91 1.78 0.16
N GLU A 93 -8.47 2.42 1.20
CA GLU A 93 -9.90 2.43 1.48
C GLU A 93 -10.68 3.27 0.47
N ASP A 94 -10.18 4.45 0.08
CA ASP A 94 -10.78 5.30 -0.95
C ASP A 94 -10.92 4.56 -2.29
N VAL A 95 -9.86 3.90 -2.75
CA VAL A 95 -9.88 3.04 -3.95
C VAL A 95 -10.93 1.95 -3.81
N SER A 96 -10.93 1.25 -2.67
CA SER A 96 -11.87 0.15 -2.43
C SER A 96 -13.32 0.64 -2.44
N HIS A 97 -13.57 1.84 -1.93
CA HIS A 97 -14.88 2.48 -1.96
C HIS A 97 -15.33 2.78 -3.41
N LEU A 98 -14.45 3.35 -4.25
CA LEU A 98 -14.78 3.60 -5.65
C LEU A 98 -15.03 2.31 -6.43
N HIS A 99 -14.19 1.28 -6.26
CA HIS A 99 -14.39 -0.01 -6.89
C HIS A 99 -15.75 -0.65 -6.54
N LYS A 100 -16.18 -0.54 -5.27
CA LYS A 100 -17.53 -1.01 -4.87
C LYS A 100 -18.62 -0.25 -5.63
N ARG A 101 -18.48 1.07 -5.78
CA ARG A 101 -19.45 1.90 -6.51
C ARG A 101 -19.50 1.54 -7.99
N VAL A 102 -18.36 1.24 -8.62
CA VAL A 102 -18.32 0.79 -10.02
C VAL A 102 -19.11 -0.50 -10.19
N VAL A 103 -18.84 -1.53 -9.37
CA VAL A 103 -19.57 -2.82 -9.44
C VAL A 103 -21.06 -2.63 -9.20
N LEU A 104 -21.46 -1.78 -8.25
CA LEU A 104 -22.87 -1.48 -8.03
C LEU A 104 -23.55 -0.83 -9.23
N VAL A 105 -22.84 0.04 -9.97
CA VAL A 105 -23.36 0.63 -11.21
C VAL A 105 -23.44 -0.40 -12.33
N GLU A 106 -22.40 -1.23 -12.49
CA GLU A 106 -22.42 -2.29 -13.50
C GLU A 106 -23.48 -3.36 -13.25
N ASN A 107 -23.84 -3.64 -11.99
CA ASN A 107 -24.96 -4.54 -11.68
C ASN A 107 -26.31 -4.05 -12.23
N MET A 108 -26.45 -2.74 -12.50
CA MET A 108 -27.63 -2.17 -13.15
C MET A 108 -27.56 -2.22 -14.69
N LEU A 109 -26.39 -2.56 -15.25
CA LEU A 109 -26.18 -2.73 -16.69
C LEU A 109 -26.45 -4.19 -17.13
N PRO A 110 -26.73 -4.41 -18.42
CA PRO A 110 -26.73 -5.75 -19.02
C PRO A 110 -25.39 -6.46 -18.79
N VAL A 111 -25.42 -7.79 -18.62
CA VAL A 111 -24.21 -8.61 -18.36
C VAL A 111 -23.04 -8.30 -19.31
N PRO A 112 -23.24 -8.15 -20.64
CA PRO A 112 -22.13 -7.85 -21.56
C PRO A 112 -21.40 -6.51 -21.30
N ASP A 113 -22.05 -5.59 -20.58
CA ASP A 113 -21.50 -4.25 -20.28
C ASP A 113 -20.78 -4.18 -18.91
N ARG A 114 -20.74 -5.29 -18.16
CA ARG A 114 -20.18 -5.38 -16.79
C ARG A 114 -18.67 -5.69 -16.79
N VAL A 115 -17.92 -5.00 -17.64
CA VAL A 115 -16.52 -5.32 -17.93
C VAL A 115 -15.62 -5.22 -16.70
N PHE A 116 -15.82 -4.24 -15.83
CA PHE A 116 -15.01 -4.10 -14.62
C PHE A 116 -15.29 -5.22 -13.60
N THR A 117 -16.55 -5.64 -13.48
CA THR A 117 -16.98 -6.71 -12.60
C THR A 117 -16.45 -8.05 -13.11
N GLU A 118 -16.52 -8.31 -14.41
CA GLU A 118 -15.89 -9.47 -15.06
C GLU A 118 -14.40 -9.50 -14.77
N PHE A 119 -13.71 -8.37 -14.96
CA PHE A 119 -12.31 -8.23 -14.61
C PHE A 119 -12.05 -8.56 -13.13
N LYS A 120 -12.84 -8.03 -12.19
CA LYS A 120 -12.67 -8.30 -10.75
C LYS A 120 -12.90 -9.76 -10.39
N VAL A 121 -13.84 -10.43 -11.05
CA VAL A 121 -14.03 -11.87 -10.95
C VAL A 121 -12.80 -12.59 -11.49
N ALA A 122 -12.32 -12.28 -12.69
CA ALA A 122 -11.13 -12.91 -13.25
C ALA A 122 -9.85 -12.70 -12.40
N GLN A 123 -9.72 -11.56 -11.71
CA GLN A 123 -8.57 -11.27 -10.84
C GLN A 123 -8.48 -12.17 -9.60
N GLY A 124 -9.46 -13.02 -9.30
CA GLY A 124 -9.34 -13.97 -8.18
C GLY A 124 -9.64 -13.35 -6.81
N GLY A 125 -10.16 -12.12 -6.77
CA GLY A 125 -10.32 -11.29 -5.57
C GLY A 125 -11.43 -11.72 -4.61
N HIS A 126 -12.17 -12.77 -4.94
CA HIS A 126 -13.48 -13.10 -4.38
C HIS A 126 -13.50 -13.64 -2.94
N GLY A 127 -12.35 -13.78 -2.27
CA GLY A 127 -12.25 -14.10 -0.84
C GLY A 127 -12.85 -15.47 -0.48
N ASP A 128 -14.16 -15.47 -0.28
CA ASP A 128 -15.01 -16.60 0.11
C ASP A 128 -15.59 -17.36 -1.09
N PHE A 129 -15.63 -16.75 -2.29
CA PHE A 129 -16.17 -17.41 -3.47
C PHE A 129 -15.09 -18.14 -4.27
N THR A 130 -15.47 -19.29 -4.80
CA THR A 130 -14.80 -19.89 -5.95
C THR A 130 -15.02 -19.01 -7.19
N LEU A 131 -14.19 -19.19 -8.21
CA LEU A 131 -14.34 -18.46 -9.48
C LEU A 131 -15.71 -18.69 -10.11
N GLU A 132 -16.20 -19.94 -10.09
CA GLU A 132 -17.48 -20.29 -10.69
C GLU A 132 -18.66 -19.69 -9.92
N GLU A 133 -18.63 -19.72 -8.58
CA GLU A 133 -19.63 -19.02 -7.74
C GLU A 133 -19.63 -17.50 -8.00
N ALA A 134 -18.46 -16.90 -8.20
CA ALA A 134 -18.35 -15.48 -8.51
C ALA A 134 -18.89 -15.15 -9.91
N LYS A 135 -18.61 -15.98 -10.93
CA LYS A 135 -19.21 -15.82 -12.26
C LYS A 135 -20.72 -15.96 -12.19
N GLU A 136 -21.23 -17.01 -11.54
CA GLU A 136 -22.66 -17.24 -11.42
C GLU A 136 -23.36 -16.08 -10.72
N ARG A 137 -22.77 -15.54 -9.64
CA ARG A 137 -23.41 -14.48 -8.86
C ARG A 137 -23.34 -13.11 -9.53
N PHE A 138 -22.22 -12.75 -10.17
CA PHE A 138 -21.99 -11.38 -10.67
C PHE A 138 -22.20 -11.23 -12.19
N LEU A 139 -22.02 -12.31 -12.95
CA LEU A 139 -22.09 -12.33 -14.42
C LEU A 139 -23.35 -13.03 -14.93
N THR A 140 -24.36 -13.16 -14.07
CA THR A 140 -25.72 -13.55 -14.48
C THR A 140 -26.71 -12.43 -14.12
N ASN A 141 -27.97 -12.57 -14.54
CA ASN A 141 -29.04 -11.62 -14.25
C ASN A 141 -29.54 -11.67 -12.78
N GLN A 142 -28.78 -12.29 -11.87
CA GLN A 142 -29.07 -12.26 -10.44
C GLN A 142 -28.81 -10.87 -9.84
N SER A 143 -29.61 -10.50 -8.84
CA SER A 143 -29.38 -9.29 -8.05
C SER A 143 -28.24 -9.52 -7.06
N VAL A 144 -27.25 -8.63 -7.09
CA VAL A 144 -26.07 -8.69 -6.23
C VAL A 144 -26.26 -7.78 -5.03
N THR A 145 -25.97 -8.26 -3.83
CA THR A 145 -26.07 -7.44 -2.60
C THR A 145 -24.82 -6.59 -2.36
N ASN A 146 -24.95 -5.54 -1.54
CA ASN A 146 -23.79 -4.74 -1.11
C ASN A 146 -22.73 -5.59 -0.39
N GLU A 147 -23.13 -6.64 0.32
CA GLU A 147 -22.20 -7.53 1.02
C GLU A 147 -21.43 -8.40 0.03
N ASP A 148 -22.09 -8.90 -1.02
CA ASP A 148 -21.41 -9.62 -2.10
C ASP A 148 -20.36 -8.71 -2.78
N VAL A 149 -20.73 -7.48 -3.12
CA VAL A 149 -19.79 -6.51 -3.71
C VAL A 149 -18.61 -6.24 -2.78
N LYS A 150 -18.87 -6.09 -1.48
CA LYS A 150 -17.80 -5.89 -0.48
C LYS A 150 -16.86 -7.09 -0.46
N LYS A 151 -17.37 -8.33 -0.52
CA LYS A 151 -16.53 -9.54 -0.57
C LYS A 151 -15.70 -9.62 -1.85
N LEU A 152 -16.29 -9.31 -3.00
CA LEU A 152 -15.58 -9.28 -4.29
C LEU A 152 -14.40 -8.29 -4.30
N ILE A 153 -14.60 -7.10 -3.72
CA ILE A 153 -13.57 -6.05 -3.70
C ILE A 153 -12.53 -6.25 -2.58
N THR A 154 -12.96 -6.67 -1.38
CA THR A 154 -12.10 -6.69 -0.18
C THR A 154 -11.45 -8.05 0.11
N GLY A 155 -11.76 -9.08 -0.68
CA GLY A 155 -11.24 -10.44 -0.51
C GLY A 155 -9.73 -10.57 -0.78
N ARG A 156 -9.33 -11.52 -1.62
CA ARG A 156 -7.90 -11.92 -1.75
C ARG A 156 -6.99 -10.80 -2.26
N LEU A 157 -7.45 -9.94 -3.16
CA LEU A 157 -6.66 -8.81 -3.67
C LEU A 157 -6.45 -7.73 -2.61
N GLY A 158 -7.51 -7.41 -1.84
CA GLY A 158 -7.41 -6.53 -0.68
C GLY A 158 -6.48 -7.11 0.40
N PHE A 159 -6.46 -8.44 0.56
CA PHE A 159 -5.50 -9.12 1.43
C PHE A 159 -4.06 -9.00 0.90
N ALA A 160 -3.80 -9.31 -0.37
CA ALA A 160 -2.47 -9.22 -0.97
C ALA A 160 -1.89 -7.80 -0.83
N ARG A 161 -2.70 -6.77 -1.13
CA ARG A 161 -2.36 -5.36 -0.91
C ARG A 161 -1.92 -5.10 0.53
N ARG A 162 -2.74 -5.52 1.51
CA ARG A 162 -2.45 -5.37 2.94
C ARG A 162 -1.19 -6.11 3.38
N VAL A 163 -0.91 -7.29 2.83
CA VAL A 163 0.29 -8.07 3.14
C VAL A 163 1.54 -7.39 2.59
N ILE A 164 1.51 -6.94 1.34
CA ILE A 164 2.61 -6.19 0.72
C ILE A 164 2.89 -4.93 1.52
N ASP A 165 1.85 -4.13 1.80
CA ASP A 165 1.98 -2.89 2.56
C ASP A 165 2.54 -3.17 3.96
N ARG A 166 2.03 -4.18 4.67
CA ARG A 166 2.53 -4.56 6.00
C ARG A 166 4.01 -4.94 5.97
N ASN A 167 4.41 -5.79 5.03
CA ASN A 167 5.79 -6.26 4.91
C ASN A 167 6.74 -5.12 4.55
N LEU A 168 6.30 -4.19 3.69
CA LEU A 168 7.04 -2.98 3.34
C LEU A 168 7.36 -2.14 4.59
N PHE A 169 6.34 -1.80 5.37
CA PHE A 169 6.51 -0.96 6.57
C PHE A 169 7.35 -1.66 7.66
N ILE A 170 7.13 -2.96 7.87
CA ILE A 170 7.90 -3.74 8.84
C ILE A 170 9.36 -3.87 8.40
N GLY A 171 9.60 -4.15 7.12
CA GLY A 171 10.95 -4.29 6.58
C GLY A 171 11.81 -3.05 6.79
N ILE A 172 11.24 -1.87 6.55
CA ILE A 172 11.90 -0.58 6.82
C ILE A 172 12.25 -0.44 8.30
N CYS A 173 11.30 -0.76 9.20
CA CYS A 173 11.54 -0.66 10.63
C CYS A 173 12.64 -1.63 11.10
N VAL A 174 12.63 -2.88 10.60
CA VAL A 174 13.64 -3.88 10.92
C VAL A 174 15.02 -3.44 10.43
N ALA A 175 15.13 -2.96 9.19
CA ALA A 175 16.39 -2.47 8.64
C ALA A 175 16.98 -1.32 9.46
N ALA A 176 16.15 -0.33 9.82
CA ALA A 176 16.59 0.79 10.65
C ALA A 176 17.02 0.35 12.06
N SER A 177 16.27 -0.57 12.69
CA SER A 177 16.61 -1.15 13.98
C SER A 177 17.93 -1.92 13.95
N LEU A 178 18.18 -2.72 12.91
CA LEU A 178 19.44 -3.45 12.76
C LEU A 178 20.64 -2.51 12.61
N LEU A 179 20.50 -1.45 11.81
CA LEU A 179 21.56 -0.45 11.63
C LEU A 179 21.89 0.30 12.92
N ILE A 180 20.87 0.75 13.66
CA ILE A 180 21.11 1.45 14.93
C ILE A 180 21.66 0.50 16.01
N CYS A 181 21.19 -0.75 16.07
CA CYS A 181 21.79 -1.75 16.96
C CYS A 181 23.26 -2.00 16.62
N ALA A 182 23.59 -2.14 15.32
CA ALA A 182 24.97 -2.28 14.87
C ALA A 182 25.84 -1.09 15.32
N LYS A 183 25.31 0.14 15.28
CA LYS A 183 26.02 1.33 15.76
C LYS A 183 26.52 1.18 17.20
N PHE A 184 25.67 0.65 18.08
CA PHE A 184 25.97 0.50 19.50
C PHE A 184 26.81 -0.74 19.82
N MET A 185 26.83 -1.75 18.94
CA MET A 185 27.68 -2.93 19.12
C MET A 185 29.11 -2.72 18.64
N ILE A 186 29.36 -1.85 17.64
CA ILE A 186 30.72 -1.61 17.11
C ILE A 186 31.75 -1.27 18.21
N PRO A 187 31.45 -0.40 19.21
CA PRO A 187 32.37 -0.11 20.30
C PRO A 187 32.59 -1.28 21.28
N LEU A 188 31.68 -2.25 21.37
CA LEU A 188 31.80 -3.41 22.28
C LEU A 188 32.69 -4.52 21.69
N LEU A 189 32.91 -4.52 20.37
CA LEU A 189 33.69 -5.51 19.65
C LEU A 189 35.15 -5.11 19.44
N ARG A 190 35.51 -3.87 19.80
CA ARG A 190 36.88 -3.34 19.77
C ARG A 190 37.43 -3.30 21.18
#